data_AF-A0A2V9FAA9-F1
#
_entry.id   AF-A0A2V9FAA9-F1
#
_cell.length_a   1.000
_cell.length_b   1.000
_cell.length_c   1.000
_cell.angle_alpha   90.00
_cell.angle_beta   90.00
_cell.angle_gamma   90.00
#
_symmetry.space_group_name_H-M   'P 1'
#
loop_
_entity.id
_entity.type
_entity.pdbx_description
1 polymer ?
#
loop_
_entity_poly.entity_id
_entity_poly.type
_entity_poly.pdbx_seq_one_letter_code
_entity_poly.pdbx_strand_id
1 'polypeptide(L)'
;MLEEEVSRLRAENRALMNSLLGTAGFPPVEFPEAPKPQPLPRLRKRSWHQLQAWRETEARSLRPDAVGKNRNNSSGFDETSFERPNGPVSHS
;
A
#
# COMPACT_ATOMS: atom_id res chain seq x y z
N MET A 1 28.86 -1.56 11.18
CA MET A 1 29.88 -1.52 10.10
C MET A 1 29.28 -1.15 8.75
N LEU A 2 28.38 -1.91 8.12
CA LEU A 2 27.85 -1.54 6.78
C LEU A 2 27.01 -0.26 6.76
N GLU A 3 26.13 -0.08 7.75
CA GLU A 3 25.23 1.09 7.81
C GLU A 3 26.00 2.41 8.00
N GLU A 4 27.10 2.35 8.74
CA GLU A 4 28.01 3.47 8.98
C GLU A 4 28.76 3.86 7.70
N GLU A 5 29.29 2.86 6.99
CA GLU A 5 29.97 3.09 5.70
C GLU A 5 28.99 3.66 4.65
N VAL A 6 27.75 3.14 4.60
CA VAL A 6 26.70 3.70 3.73
C VAL A 6 26.41 5.16 4.09
N SER A 7 26.41 5.51 5.37
CA SER A 7 26.17 6.88 5.84
C SER A 7 27.33 7.81 5.45
N ARG A 8 28.57 7.36 5.61
CA ARG A 8 29.78 8.07 5.18
C ARG A 8 29.79 8.30 3.67
N LEU A 9 29.57 7.26 2.88
CA LEU A 9 29.52 7.34 1.41
C LEU A 9 28.41 8.27 0.91
N ARG A 10 27.26 8.30 1.60
CA ARG A 10 26.21 9.27 1.30
C ARG A 10 26.66 10.70 1.61
N ALA A 11 27.31 10.95 2.74
CA ALA A 11 27.83 12.28 3.07
C ALA A 11 28.86 12.77 2.03
N GLU A 12 29.77 11.90 1.62
CA GLU A 12 30.79 12.20 0.61
C GLU A 12 30.18 12.50 -0.77
N ASN A 13 29.23 11.67 -1.23
CA ASN A 13 28.51 11.93 -2.49
C ASN A 13 27.79 13.28 -2.49
N ARG A 14 27.22 13.69 -1.35
CA ARG A 14 26.58 15.01 -1.21
C ARG A 14 27.59 16.14 -1.36
N ALA A 15 28.75 16.01 -0.72
CA ALA A 15 29.82 17.00 -0.82
C ALA A 15 30.36 17.12 -2.25
N LEU A 16 30.58 15.99 -2.92
CA LEU A 16 31.02 15.95 -4.32
C LEU A 16 30.02 16.62 -5.26
N MET A 17 28.72 16.30 -5.12
CA MET A 17 27.71 16.92 -5.96
C MET A 17 27.63 18.44 -5.72
N ASN A 18 27.67 18.90 -4.47
CA ASN A 18 27.64 20.32 -4.17
C ASN A 18 28.89 21.06 -4.68
N SER A 19 30.05 20.40 -4.71
CA SER A 19 31.24 20.93 -5.40
C SER A 19 30.99 21.11 -6.89
N LEU A 20 30.46 20.09 -7.58
CA LEU A 20 30.12 20.16 -9.00
C LEU A 20 29.08 21.25 -9.31
N LEU A 21 28.03 21.36 -8.50
CA LEU A 21 27.02 22.41 -8.66
C LEU A 21 27.61 23.81 -8.46
N GLY A 22 28.47 23.98 -7.47
CA GLY A 22 29.19 25.23 -7.25
C GLY A 22 30.03 25.65 -8.46
N THR A 23 30.72 24.71 -9.11
CA THR A 23 31.47 25.00 -10.35
C THR A 23 30.56 25.38 -11.53
N ALA A 24 29.33 24.85 -11.55
CA ALA A 24 28.34 25.15 -12.57
C ALA A 24 27.49 26.40 -12.25
N GLY A 25 27.75 27.09 -11.12
CA GLY A 25 27.01 28.27 -10.69
C GLY A 25 25.61 27.99 -10.13
N PHE A 26 25.32 26.72 -9.82
CA PHE A 26 24.06 26.30 -9.20
C PHE A 26 24.17 26.35 -7.67
N PRO A 27 23.06 26.68 -6.98
CA PRO A 27 23.04 26.68 -5.52
C PRO A 27 23.28 25.27 -4.95
N PRO A 28 23.84 25.15 -3.73
CA PRO A 28 23.99 23.86 -3.06
C PRO A 28 22.65 23.17 -2.84
N VAL A 29 22.62 21.86 -2.97
CA VAL A 29 21.42 21.04 -2.75
C VAL A 29 21.52 20.34 -1.41
N GLU A 30 20.51 20.58 -0.59
CA GLU A 30 20.23 19.84 0.64
C GLU A 30 19.55 18.52 0.27
N PHE A 31 20.20 17.40 0.55
CA PHE A 31 19.56 16.11 0.38
C PHE A 31 18.91 15.68 1.69
N PRO A 32 17.64 15.25 1.65
CA PRO A 32 16.99 14.71 2.82
C PRO A 32 17.77 13.52 3.36
N GLU A 33 17.87 13.44 4.69
CA GLU A 33 18.43 12.28 5.34
C GLU A 33 17.61 11.05 4.94
N ALA A 34 18.30 9.96 4.62
CA ALA A 34 17.63 8.75 4.13
C ALA A 34 16.55 8.34 5.14
N PRO A 35 15.29 8.16 4.70
CA PRO A 35 14.21 7.86 5.63
C PRO A 35 14.58 6.59 6.41
N LYS A 36 14.48 6.68 7.75
CA LYS A 36 14.62 5.51 8.60
C LYS A 36 13.67 4.43 8.08
N PRO A 37 14.09 3.15 8.03
CA PRO A 37 13.23 2.08 7.54
C PRO A 37 11.95 2.09 8.38
N GLN A 38 10.84 2.46 7.75
CA GLN A 38 9.55 2.46 8.42
C GLN A 38 9.16 0.99 8.63
N PRO A 39 8.81 0.57 9.85
CA PRO A 39 8.34 -0.78 10.07
C PRO A 39 7.05 -0.96 9.27
N LEU A 40 7.09 -1.83 8.26
CA LEU A 40 5.89 -2.17 7.50
C LEU A 40 4.81 -2.68 8.46
N PRO A 41 3.54 -2.29 8.29
CA PRO A 41 2.47 -2.84 9.11
C PRO A 41 2.52 -4.36 9.00
N ARG A 42 2.43 -5.03 10.16
CA ARG A 42 2.51 -6.48 10.26
C ARG A 42 1.28 -7.07 9.57
N LEU A 43 1.36 -7.29 8.26
CA LEU A 43 0.27 -7.87 7.50
C LEU A 43 0.02 -9.29 8.04
N ARG A 44 -1.20 -9.54 8.53
CA ARG A 44 -1.61 -10.91 8.87
C ARG A 44 -1.56 -11.72 7.58
N LYS A 45 -0.58 -12.60 7.47
CA LYS A 45 -0.50 -13.55 6.36
C LYS A 45 -1.72 -14.48 6.48
N ARG A 46 -2.58 -14.47 5.46
CA ARG A 46 -3.67 -15.44 5.35
C ARG A 46 -3.04 -16.83 5.14
N SER A 47 -3.64 -17.86 5.74
CA SER A 47 -3.17 -19.24 5.49
C SER A 47 -3.40 -19.62 4.03
N TRP A 48 -2.65 -20.60 3.53
CA TRP A 48 -2.83 -21.11 2.18
C TRP A 48 -4.29 -21.55 1.91
N HIS A 49 -4.90 -22.22 2.88
CA HIS A 49 -6.30 -22.64 2.78
C HIS A 49 -7.27 -21.46 2.68
N GLN A 50 -7.01 -20.35 3.39
CA GLN A 50 -7.81 -19.13 3.27
C GLN A 50 -7.65 -18.48 1.88
N LEU A 51 -6.43 -18.47 1.33
CA LEU A 51 -6.18 -17.97 -0.03
C LEU A 51 -6.82 -18.87 -1.10
N GLN A 52 -6.83 -20.18 -0.88
CA GLN A 52 -7.47 -21.13 -1.76
C GLN A 52 -8.99 -20.96 -1.76
N ALA A 53 -9.62 -20.93 -0.58
CA ALA A 53 -11.07 -20.72 -0.45
C ALA A 53 -11.51 -19.39 -1.09
N TRP A 54 -10.75 -18.32 -0.87
CA TRP A 54 -11.03 -17.02 -1.47
C TRP A 54 -10.97 -17.06 -3.00
N ARG A 55 -9.94 -17.71 -3.58
CA ARG A 55 -9.85 -17.87 -5.04
C ARG A 55 -10.99 -18.70 -5.63
N GLU A 56 -11.44 -19.74 -4.95
CA GLU A 56 -12.58 -20.55 -5.37
C GLU A 56 -13.88 -19.73 -5.38
N THR A 57 -14.09 -18.86 -4.39
CA THR A 57 -15.24 -17.95 -4.36
C THR A 57 -15.20 -16.90 -5.46
N GLU A 58 -14.04 -16.30 -5.74
CA GLU A 58 -13.89 -15.32 -6.83
C GLU A 58 -14.10 -15.97 -8.20
N ALA A 59 -13.53 -17.17 -8.40
CA ALA A 59 -13.69 -17.93 -9.63
C ALA A 59 -15.16 -18.33 -9.88
N ARG A 60 -15.96 -18.52 -8.83
CA ARG A 60 -17.41 -18.80 -8.93
C ARG A 60 -18.18 -17.57 -9.40
N SER A 61 -17.84 -16.40 -8.88
CA SER A 61 -18.51 -15.12 -9.20
C SER A 61 -18.20 -14.60 -10.60
N LEU A 62 -17.04 -14.97 -11.15
CA LEU A 62 -16.59 -14.53 -12.48
C LEU A 62 -17.04 -15.46 -13.62
N ARG A 63 -17.76 -16.57 -13.33
CA ARG A 63 -18.30 -17.42 -14.39
C ARG A 63 -19.52 -16.74 -15.03
N PRO A 64 -19.54 -16.53 -16.35
CA PRO A 64 -20.64 -15.87 -17.05
C PRO A 64 -21.96 -16.67 -17.03
N ASP A 65 -21.91 -17.94 -16.61
CA ASP A 65 -23.07 -18.85 -16.57
C ASP A 65 -23.86 -18.76 -15.26
N ALA A 66 -23.49 -17.84 -14.34
CA ALA A 66 -24.25 -17.57 -13.12
C ALA A 66 -25.54 -16.76 -13.39
N VAL A 67 -26.21 -17.04 -14.51
CA VAL A 67 -27.60 -16.64 -14.73
C VAL A 67 -28.48 -17.76 -14.20
N GLY A 68 -29.12 -17.51 -13.05
CA GLY A 68 -30.38 -18.18 -12.70
C GLY A 68 -30.40 -18.92 -11.37
N LYS A 69 -30.72 -18.19 -10.29
CA LYS A 69 -32.01 -18.34 -9.58
C LYS A 69 -32.09 -17.30 -8.47
N ASN A 70 -32.45 -16.08 -8.85
CA ASN A 70 -33.19 -15.22 -7.93
C ASN A 70 -34.57 -15.88 -7.75
N ARG A 71 -34.72 -16.67 -6.68
CA ARG A 71 -36.02 -17.14 -6.22
C ARG A 71 -36.26 -16.47 -4.88
N ASN A 72 -37.24 -15.57 -4.92
CA ASN A 72 -37.99 -14.99 -3.81
C ASN A 72 -37.51 -13.58 -3.43
N ASN A 73 -38.03 -12.61 -4.18
CA ASN A 73 -38.34 -11.30 -3.61
C ASN A 73 -39.61 -11.46 -2.77
N SER A 74 -39.44 -11.64 -1.47
CA SER A 74 -40.47 -11.32 -0.47
C SER A 74 -39.82 -10.52 0.64
N SER A 75 -40.08 -9.21 0.62
CA SER A 75 -40.08 -8.26 1.73
C SER A 75 -38.85 -8.21 2.64
N GLY A 76 -38.05 -7.15 2.48
CA GLY A 76 -37.05 -6.73 3.45
C GLY A 76 -36.10 -5.70 2.85
N PHE A 77 -36.59 -4.48 2.61
CA PHE A 77 -35.70 -3.34 2.43
C PHE A 77 -35.13 -3.00 3.81
N ASP A 78 -34.05 -3.68 4.20
CA ASP A 78 -33.25 -3.32 5.37
C ASP A 78 -31.92 -2.76 4.85
N GLU A 79 -31.82 -1.43 4.89
CA GLU A 79 -30.57 -0.69 4.82
C GLU A 79 -29.64 -1.17 5.95
N THR A 80 -28.80 -2.16 5.66
CA THR A 80 -27.73 -2.57 6.55
C THR A 80 -26.40 -2.45 5.84
N SER A 81 -25.88 -1.23 5.94
CA SER A 81 -24.46 -0.89 6.11
C SER A 81 -23.47 -1.84 5.45
N PHE A 82 -23.01 -1.47 4.26
CA PHE A 82 -21.73 -1.94 3.75
C PHE A 82 -20.64 -1.37 4.66
N GLU A 83 -20.32 -2.06 5.75
CA GLU A 83 -19.19 -1.71 6.60
C GLU A 83 -17.89 -1.92 5.81
N ARG A 84 -17.47 -0.84 5.14
CA ARG A 84 -16.08 -0.66 4.74
C ARG A 84 -15.24 -0.75 6.04
N PRO A 85 -14.01 -1.28 6.00
CA PRO A 85 -13.14 -1.37 7.18
C PRO A 85 -12.78 0.00 7.80
N ASN A 86 -13.20 1.09 7.16
CA ASN A 86 -13.24 2.42 7.72
C ASN A 86 -14.72 2.83 7.69
N GLY A 87 -15.34 2.99 8.87
CA GLY A 87 -16.77 3.29 9.04
C GLY A 87 -17.24 4.55 8.29
N PRO A 88 -18.55 4.88 8.36
CA PRO A 88 -19.11 5.97 7.57
C PRO A 88 -18.44 7.30 7.92
N VAL A 89 -17.97 8.00 6.89
CA VAL A 89 -17.50 9.38 6.99
C VAL A 89 -18.73 10.28 7.03
N SER A 90 -19.03 10.84 8.20
CA SER A 90 -20.08 11.86 8.34
C SER A 90 -19.71 13.10 7.54
N HIS A 91 -20.49 13.44 6.53
CA HIS A 91 -20.53 14.79 5.99
C HIS A 91 -21.75 15.49 6.61
N SER A 92 -21.42 16.47 7.47
CA SER A 92 -22.21 17.59 8.01
C SER A 92 -23.68 17.37 8.37
#